data_AF-A0A6M1MIN8-F1
#
_entry.id   AF-A0A6M1MIN8-F1
#
_cell.length_a   1.000
_cell.length_b   1.000
_cell.length_c   1.000
_cell.angle_alpha   90.00
_cell.angle_beta   90.00
_cell.angle_gamma   90.00
#
_symmetry.space_group_name_H-M   'P 1'
#
loop_
_entity.id
_entity.type
_entity.pdbx_description
1 polymer ?
#
loop_
_entity_poly.entity_id
_entity_poly.type
_entity_poly.pdbx_seq_one_letter_code
_entity_poly.pdbx_strand_id
1 'polypeptide(L)'
;MRKTIFSTCAALALGPLSAVSPAQAEPRGYYEVSGVEADDMLKMRAGPGVGYRVIVGLPNGTVLWVQSCERAGSTSWCKVSLKQARALKGYVSSAYLRKM
;
A
#
# COMPACT_ATOMS: atom_id res chain seq x y z
N MET A 1 29.97 -38.34 50.20
CA MET A 1 29.50 -38.24 48.78
C MET A 1 28.01 -37.92 48.86
N ARG A 2 27.39 -36.85 48.34
CA ARG A 2 27.55 -35.94 47.19
C ARG A 2 26.98 -34.57 47.65
N LYS A 3 27.69 -33.44 47.45
CA LYS A 3 27.53 -32.44 46.36
C LYS A 3 26.11 -31.83 46.30
N THR A 4 25.82 -30.53 46.24
CA THR A 4 26.56 -29.24 46.21
C THR A 4 25.48 -28.15 46.22
N ILE A 5 25.71 -27.05 46.96
CA ILE A 5 24.98 -25.77 46.92
C ILE A 5 25.18 -25.10 45.55
N PHE A 6 24.16 -24.53 44.90
CA PHE A 6 24.14 -23.39 43.94
C PHE A 6 22.64 -23.20 43.55
N SER A 7 22.04 -22.03 43.34
CA SER A 7 22.50 -20.89 42.55
C SER A 7 21.64 -19.66 42.86
N THR A 8 22.29 -18.51 42.94
CA THR A 8 21.71 -17.17 43.07
C THR A 8 20.89 -16.76 41.84
N CYS A 9 19.71 -16.22 42.07
CA CYS A 9 18.86 -15.60 41.06
C CYS A 9 19.41 -14.20 40.73
N ALA A 10 20.15 -14.07 39.64
CA ALA A 10 20.61 -12.77 39.12
C ALA A 10 19.68 -12.34 37.98
N ALA A 11 18.77 -11.41 38.26
CA ALA A 11 17.94 -10.76 37.25
C ALA A 11 18.73 -9.60 36.61
N LEU A 12 19.17 -9.78 35.37
CA LEU A 12 19.66 -8.71 34.51
C LEU A 12 18.58 -8.39 33.48
N ALA A 13 17.85 -7.31 33.71
CA ALA A 13 16.88 -6.76 32.78
C ALA A 13 17.61 -6.08 31.60
N LEU A 14 17.76 -6.81 30.49
CA LEU A 14 18.10 -6.25 29.19
C LEU A 14 16.80 -5.84 28.50
N GLY A 15 16.42 -4.56 28.65
CA GLY A 15 15.27 -3.99 27.93
C GLY A 15 15.55 -3.94 26.42
N PRO A 16 14.58 -4.29 25.56
CA PRO A 16 14.78 -4.21 24.12
C PRO A 16 14.89 -2.76 23.66
N LEU A 17 15.94 -2.44 22.91
CA LEU A 17 16.04 -1.23 22.11
C LEU A 17 14.94 -1.29 21.04
N SER A 18 13.89 -0.48 21.21
CA SER A 18 12.85 -0.29 20.21
C SER A 18 13.48 0.18 18.90
N ALA A 19 13.56 -0.70 17.91
CA ALA A 19 13.92 -0.34 16.55
C ALA A 19 12.84 0.62 16.01
N VAL A 20 13.17 1.91 15.92
CA VAL A 20 12.43 2.84 15.08
C VAL A 20 12.49 2.30 13.66
N SER A 21 11.41 1.67 13.22
CA SER A 21 11.26 1.32 11.82
C SER A 21 11.22 2.62 11.02
N PRO A 22 12.06 2.79 9.97
CA PRO A 22 11.94 3.95 9.12
C PRO A 22 10.53 3.95 8.56
N ALA A 23 9.81 5.07 8.74
CA ALA A 23 8.54 5.28 8.09
C ALA A 23 8.82 5.29 6.58
N GLN A 24 8.70 4.13 5.93
CA GLN A 24 8.67 4.05 4.48
C GLN A 24 7.61 5.04 4.04
N ALA A 25 8.01 6.02 3.23
CA ALA A 25 7.10 6.98 2.65
C ALA A 25 6.17 6.17 1.73
N GLU A 26 5.06 5.71 2.30
CA GLU A 26 3.99 5.07 1.56
C GLU A 26 3.61 6.01 0.40
N PRO A 27 3.34 5.48 -0.81
CA PRO A 27 3.08 6.26 -2.02
C PRO A 27 1.74 7.00 -1.94
N ARG A 28 1.64 7.92 -0.99
CA ARG A 28 0.45 8.68 -0.62
C ARG A 28 0.56 10.08 -1.20
N GLY A 29 -0.48 10.53 -1.87
CA GLY A 29 -0.47 11.83 -2.52
C GLY A 29 -1.39 11.90 -3.73
N TYR A 30 -1.27 12.99 -4.48
CA TYR A 30 -1.96 13.15 -5.75
C TYR A 30 -1.18 12.51 -6.88
N TYR A 31 -1.90 11.76 -7.70
CA TYR A 31 -1.40 11.13 -8.90
C TYR A 31 -2.39 11.40 -10.02
N GLU A 32 -1.89 11.39 -11.24
CA GLU A 32 -2.72 11.42 -12.44
C GLU A 32 -2.66 10.09 -13.18
N VAL A 33 -3.78 9.71 -13.80
CA VAL A 33 -3.83 8.59 -14.72
C VAL A 33 -3.04 8.94 -15.98
N SER A 34 -2.10 8.07 -16.37
CA SER A 34 -1.27 8.25 -17.55
C SER A 34 -0.89 6.92 -18.19
N GLY A 35 -0.50 6.94 -19.47
CA GLY A 35 -0.01 5.76 -20.19
C GLY A 35 -1.13 4.78 -20.62
N VAL A 36 -2.38 5.22 -20.58
CA VAL A 36 -3.50 4.47 -21.18
C VAL A 36 -3.59 4.82 -22.66
N GLU A 37 -3.88 3.85 -23.52
CA GLU A 37 -4.09 4.05 -24.96
C GLU A 37 -5.25 5.02 -25.25
N ALA A 38 -5.23 5.67 -26.43
CA ALA A 38 -6.14 6.77 -26.77
C ALA A 38 -7.64 6.41 -26.70
N ASP A 39 -8.00 5.16 -27.01
CA ASP A 39 -9.38 4.65 -27.02
C ASP A 39 -9.69 3.75 -25.82
N ASP A 40 -8.89 3.82 -24.74
CA ASP A 40 -9.12 3.05 -23.52
C ASP A 40 -9.12 3.92 -22.25
N MET A 41 -9.47 3.30 -21.13
CA MET A 41 -9.56 3.91 -19.81
C MET A 41 -9.00 2.96 -18.76
N LEU A 42 -8.25 3.50 -17.81
CA LEU A 42 -7.79 2.74 -16.65
C LEU A 42 -8.99 2.27 -15.83
N LYS A 43 -9.12 0.96 -15.63
CA LYS A 43 -10.23 0.40 -14.85
C LYS A 43 -9.92 0.51 -13.35
N MET A 44 -10.79 1.20 -12.62
CA MET A 44 -10.82 1.15 -11.16
C MET A 44 -11.68 -0.02 -10.71
N ARG A 45 -11.15 -0.86 -9.83
CA ARG A 45 -11.75 -2.14 -9.41
C ARG A 45 -12.08 -2.15 -7.93
N ALA A 46 -12.96 -3.06 -7.53
CA ALA A 46 -13.36 -3.22 -6.14
C ALA A 46 -12.27 -3.80 -5.22
N GLY A 47 -11.22 -4.41 -5.78
CA GLY A 47 -10.11 -4.98 -5.03
C GLY A 47 -8.82 -5.05 -5.87
N PRO A 48 -7.69 -5.43 -5.25
CA PRO A 48 -6.36 -5.45 -5.84
C PRO A 48 -6.19 -6.66 -6.78
N GLY A 49 -6.72 -6.57 -8.00
CA GLY A 49 -6.58 -7.65 -8.98
C GLY A 49 -7.54 -7.54 -10.16
N VAL A 50 -7.19 -8.21 -11.26
CA VAL A 50 -8.01 -8.24 -12.48
C VAL A 50 -9.30 -9.07 -12.34
N GLY A 51 -9.39 -9.94 -11.34
CA GLY A 51 -10.59 -10.73 -11.03
C GLY A 51 -11.68 -9.94 -10.30
N TYR A 52 -11.37 -8.76 -9.75
CA TYR A 52 -12.37 -7.93 -9.09
C TYR A 52 -13.20 -7.14 -10.09
N ARG A 53 -14.50 -6.99 -9.81
CA ARG A 53 -15.42 -6.19 -10.63
C ARG A 53 -14.89 -4.77 -10.86
N VAL A 54 -15.13 -4.27 -12.07
CA VAL A 54 -14.84 -2.87 -12.42
C VAL A 54 -15.93 -1.98 -11.81
N ILE A 55 -15.51 -0.88 -11.19
CA ILE A 55 -16.38 0.16 -10.64
C ILE A 55 -16.57 1.28 -11.66
N VAL A 56 -15.48 1.76 -12.26
CA VAL A 56 -15.50 2.85 -13.26
C VAL A 56 -14.25 2.80 -14.14
N GLY A 57 -14.34 3.33 -15.36
CA GLY A 57 -13.18 3.63 -16.20
C GLY A 57 -12.70 5.06 -15.98
N LEU A 58 -11.38 5.27 -15.96
CA LEU A 58 -10.74 6.56 -15.74
C LEU A 58 -9.91 6.95 -16.98
N PRO A 59 -10.20 8.07 -17.65
CA PRO A 59 -9.38 8.53 -18.77
C PRO A 59 -8.03 9.07 -18.28
N ASN A 60 -7.07 9.21 -19.19
CA ASN A 60 -5.82 9.93 -18.92
C ASN A 60 -6.09 11.34 -18.38
N GLY A 61 -5.22 11.83 -17.49
CA GLY A 61 -5.35 13.12 -16.81
C GLY A 61 -6.30 13.10 -15.60
N THR A 62 -6.96 11.98 -15.31
CA THR A 62 -7.81 11.87 -14.11
C THR A 62 -6.95 11.96 -12.85
N VAL A 63 -7.26 12.90 -11.97
CA VAL A 63 -6.53 13.09 -10.71
C VAL A 63 -7.11 12.24 -9.59
N LEU A 64 -6.25 11.44 -8.98
CA LEU A 64 -6.55 10.50 -7.91
C LEU A 64 -5.74 10.85 -6.66
N TRP A 65 -6.36 10.63 -5.50
CA TRP A 65 -5.64 10.58 -4.23
C TRP A 65 -5.29 9.13 -3.92
N VAL A 66 -4.00 8.80 -3.94
CA VAL A 66 -3.49 7.49 -3.56
C VAL A 66 -3.35 7.42 -2.04
N GLN A 67 -3.90 6.36 -1.45
CA GLN A 67 -3.93 6.13 -0.01
C GLN A 67 -2.82 5.17 0.43
N SER A 68 -2.70 4.06 -0.28
CA SER A 68 -1.73 2.99 -0.07
C SER A 68 -1.58 2.17 -1.35
N CYS A 69 -0.50 1.43 -1.48
CA CYS A 69 -0.35 0.44 -2.54
C CYS A 69 0.08 -0.91 -1.97
N GLU A 70 -0.45 -1.98 -2.54
CA GLU A 70 -0.17 -3.35 -2.13
C GLU A 70 0.17 -4.20 -3.36
N ARG A 71 1.04 -5.20 -3.16
CA ARG A 71 1.39 -6.13 -4.23
C ARG A 71 0.37 -7.25 -4.29
N ALA A 72 -0.19 -7.52 -5.47
CA ALA A 72 -0.99 -8.71 -5.73
C ALA A 72 -0.45 -9.40 -7.00
N GLY A 73 0.23 -10.53 -6.81
CA GLY A 73 0.99 -11.20 -7.86
C GLY A 73 2.15 -10.32 -8.35
N SER A 74 2.28 -10.18 -9.68
CA SER A 74 3.29 -9.34 -10.31
C SER A 74 2.91 -7.86 -10.38
N THR A 75 1.68 -7.49 -10.02
CA THR A 75 1.16 -6.12 -10.17
C THR A 75 1.07 -5.43 -8.81
N SER A 76 1.46 -4.15 -8.77
CA SER A 76 1.21 -3.27 -7.64
C SER A 76 -0.12 -2.55 -7.83
N TRP A 77 -1.00 -2.66 -6.83
CA TRP A 77 -2.35 -2.11 -6.84
C TRP A 77 -2.45 -1.00 -5.81
N CYS A 78 -2.88 0.17 -6.24
CA CYS A 78 -3.03 1.32 -5.37
C CYS A 78 -4.49 1.56 -5.02
N LYS A 79 -4.77 1.67 -3.73
CA LYS A 79 -6.07 2.11 -3.21
C LYS A 79 -6.19 3.61 -3.41
N VAL A 80 -7.21 4.02 -4.14
CA VAL A 80 -7.39 5.41 -4.59
C VAL A 80 -8.80 5.92 -4.29
N SER A 81 -8.92 7.25 -4.25
CA SER A 81 -10.20 7.95 -4.35
C SER A 81 -10.10 9.05 -5.39
N LEU A 82 -11.20 9.31 -6.10
CA LEU A 82 -11.28 10.46 -7.01
C LEU A 82 -11.17 11.78 -6.25
N LYS A 83 -10.44 12.75 -6.80
CA LYS A 83 -10.35 14.09 -6.22
C LYS A 83 -11.72 14.77 -6.14
N GLN A 84 -12.53 14.65 -7.20
CA GLN A 84 -13.85 15.25 -7.35
C GLN A 84 -14.95 14.47 -6.62
N ALA A 85 -14.77 13.16 -6.45
CA ALA A 85 -15.76 12.27 -5.84
C ALA A 85 -15.11 11.37 -4.79
N ARG A 86 -14.75 11.94 -3.64
CA ARG A 86 -13.99 11.24 -2.57
C ARG A 86 -14.69 10.01 -1.97
N ALA A 87 -16.01 9.90 -2.13
CA ALA A 87 -16.77 8.71 -1.76
C ALA A 87 -16.49 7.52 -2.69
N LEU A 88 -16.13 7.78 -3.96
CA LEU A 88 -15.80 6.74 -4.91
C LEU A 88 -14.35 6.29 -4.68
N LYS A 89 -14.22 5.05 -4.22
CA LYS A 89 -12.94 4.41 -3.88
C LYS A 89 -12.80 3.09 -4.60
N GLY A 90 -11.56 2.70 -4.86
CA GLY A 90 -11.25 1.41 -5.45
C GLY A 90 -9.75 1.23 -5.60
N TYR A 91 -9.39 0.27 -6.44
CA TYR A 91 -8.02 -0.13 -6.70
C TYR A 91 -7.70 0.06 -8.18
N VAL A 92 -6.53 0.60 -8.46
CA VAL A 92 -5.99 0.76 -9.82
C VAL A 92 -4.57 0.21 -9.88
N SER A 93 -4.13 -0.24 -11.05
CA SER A 93 -2.74 -0.64 -11.25
C SER A 93 -1.83 0.59 -11.16
N SER A 94 -0.77 0.50 -10.35
CA SER A 94 0.20 1.60 -10.19
C SER A 94 0.98 1.90 -11.47
N ALA A 95 1.00 0.96 -12.43
CA ALA A 95 1.70 1.14 -13.71
C ALA A 95 1.14 2.31 -14.53
N TYR A 96 -0.10 2.73 -14.27
CA TYR A 96 -0.78 3.82 -14.97
C TYR A 96 -0.90 5.08 -14.11
N LEU A 97 -0.13 5.19 -13.03
CA LEU A 97 -0.14 6.36 -12.15
C LEU A 97 1.17 7.13 -12.28
N ARG A 98 1.05 8.43 -12.57
CA ARG A 98 2.17 9.37 -12.51
C ARG A 98 1.99 10.29 -11.32
N LYS A 99 3.04 10.43 -10.50
CA LYS A 99 3.03 11.32 -9.35
C LYS A 99 2.93 12.77 -9.83
N MET A 100 2.05 13.55 -9.20
CA MET A 100 1.92 15.00 -9.41
C MET A 100 2.86 15.79 -8.51
#